data_AF-A0A8X6NQX0-F1
#
_entry.id   AF-A0A8X6NQX0-F1
#
_cell.length_a   1.000
_cell.length_b   1.000
_cell.length_c   1.000
_cell.angle_alpha   90.00
_cell.angle_beta   90.00
_cell.angle_gamma   90.00
#
_symmetry.space_group_name_H-M   'P 1'
#
loop_
_entity.id
_entity.type
_entity.pdbx_description
1 polymer ?
#
loop_
_entity_poly.entity_id
_entity_poly.type
_entity_poly.pdbx_seq_one_letter_code
_entity_poly.pdbx_strand_id
1 'polypeptide(L)'
;MLILSSETHLLGNIQSLMLGGTETIAYTLLWLFLAMAIHPEIQQKVQEEVDSVLRKSKPQWTEHLKLPYTYAAILECMRWRTMAPNNALRW
;
A
#
# COMPACT_ATOMS: atom_id res chain seq x y z
N MET A 1 -34.52 -2.44 19.29
CA MET A 1 -33.72 -3.66 19.04
C MET A 1 -33.10 -3.66 17.64
N LEU A 2 -33.86 -3.42 16.55
CA LEU A 2 -33.32 -3.37 15.18
C LEU A 2 -32.38 -2.17 14.87
N ILE A 3 -32.59 -1.02 15.51
CA ILE A 3 -31.71 0.16 15.34
C ILE A 3 -30.34 -0.06 16.01
N LEU A 4 -30.33 -0.68 17.20
CA LEU A 4 -29.10 -1.03 17.93
C LEU A 4 -28.25 -2.07 17.17
N SER A 5 -28.88 -3.01 16.45
CA SER A 5 -28.15 -3.94 15.58
C SER A 5 -27.53 -3.25 14.35
N SER A 6 -28.17 -2.20 13.81
CA SER A 6 -27.61 -1.45 12.68
C SER A 6 -26.39 -0.62 13.10
N GLU A 7 -26.44 0.00 14.28
CA GLU A 7 -25.35 0.81 14.81
C GLU A 7 -24.12 -0.05 15.14
N THR A 8 -24.32 -1.19 15.79
CA THR A 8 -23.24 -2.14 16.10
C THR A 8 -22.59 -2.72 14.85
N HIS A 9 -23.35 -3.03 13.80
CA HIS A 9 -22.78 -3.44 12.50
C HIS A 9 -21.99 -2.32 11.83
N LEU A 10 -22.49 -1.07 11.86
CA LEU A 10 -21.76 0.07 11.31
C LEU A 10 -20.42 0.27 12.03
N LEU A 11 -20.42 0.26 13.36
CA LEU A 11 -19.20 0.39 14.17
C LEU A 11 -18.23 -0.76 13.90
N GLY A 12 -18.72 -1.99 13.84
CA GLY A 12 -17.90 -3.16 13.53
C GLY A 12 -17.25 -3.06 12.14
N ASN A 13 -18.01 -2.64 11.12
CA ASN A 13 -17.47 -2.48 9.76
C ASN A 13 -16.41 -1.38 9.67
N ILE A 14 -16.62 -0.25 10.37
CA ILE A 14 -15.62 0.83 10.45
C ILE A 14 -14.35 0.30 11.12
N GLN A 15 -14.49 -0.41 12.23
CA GLN A 15 -13.35 -0.99 12.94
C GLN A 15 -12.57 -1.97 12.04
N SER A 16 -13.26 -2.87 11.33
CA SER A 16 -12.63 -3.80 10.39
C SER A 16 -11.90 -3.07 9.25
N LEU A 17 -12.49 -2.02 8.69
CA LEU A 17 -11.86 -1.21 7.64
C LEU A 17 -10.58 -0.54 8.14
N MET A 18 -10.62 0.07 9.32
CA MET A 18 -9.47 0.76 9.90
C MET A 18 -8.34 -0.22 10.25
N LEU A 19 -8.66 -1.33 10.92
CA LEU A 19 -7.65 -2.34 11.27
C LEU A 19 -7.02 -2.99 10.03
N GLY A 20 -7.82 -3.30 9.01
CA GLY A 20 -7.34 -3.93 7.79
C GLY A 20 -6.54 -2.99 6.89
N GLY A 21 -6.85 -1.69 6.88
CA GLY A 21 -6.29 -0.73 5.93
C GLY A 21 -5.18 0.18 6.48
N THR A 22 -5.10 0.42 7.79
CA THR A 22 -4.13 1.39 8.34
C THR A 22 -2.74 0.78 8.48
N GLU A 23 -2.58 -0.21 9.35
CA GLU A 23 -1.26 -0.78 9.67
C GLU A 23 -0.62 -1.47 8.47
N THR A 24 -1.40 -2.21 7.69
CA THR A 24 -0.92 -2.99 6.54
C THR A 24 -0.27 -2.11 5.47
N ILE A 25 -0.88 -0.95 5.16
CA ILE A 25 -0.34 0.02 4.19
C ILE A 25 0.87 0.73 4.79
N ALA A 26 0.78 1.17 6.06
CA ALA A 26 1.88 1.88 6.73
C ALA A 26 3.17 1.04 6.76
N TYR A 27 3.08 -0.23 7.14
CA TYR A 27 4.24 -1.13 7.16
C TYR A 27 4.78 -1.43 5.76
N THR A 28 3.91 -1.58 4.75
CA THR A 28 4.36 -1.79 3.37
C THR A 28 5.18 -0.59 2.89
N LEU A 29 4.72 0.63 3.15
CA LEU A 29 5.45 1.85 2.80
C LEU A 29 6.78 1.96 3.57
N LEU A 30 6.78 1.63 4.86
CA LEU A 30 7.99 1.63 5.68
C LEU A 30 9.06 0.70 5.08
N TRP A 31 8.69 -0.53 4.74
CA TRP A 31 9.62 -1.50 4.14
C TRP A 31 10.07 -1.07 2.74
N LEU A 32 9.19 -0.48 1.95
CA LEU A 32 9.53 0.03 0.62
C LEU A 32 10.56 1.15 0.71
N PHE A 33 10.35 2.13 1.59
CA PHE A 33 11.30 3.22 1.80
C PHE A 33 12.62 2.74 2.40
N LEU A 34 12.58 1.80 3.34
CA LEU A 34 13.79 1.18 3.88
C LEU A 34 14.56 0.43 2.79
N ALA A 35 13.88 -0.34 1.94
CA ALA A 35 14.52 -1.04 0.82
C ALA A 35 15.19 -0.05 -0.13
N MET A 36 14.51 1.04 -0.49
CA MET A 36 15.09 2.09 -1.34
C MET A 36 16.27 2.82 -0.66
N ALA A 37 16.22 3.05 0.65
CA ALA A 37 17.33 3.64 1.39
C ALA A 37 18.58 2.74 1.44
N ILE A 38 18.39 1.41 1.50
CA ILE A 38 19.48 0.41 1.48
C ILE A 38 19.97 0.14 0.05
N HIS A 39 19.11 0.32 -0.95
CA HIS A 39 19.37 0.10 -2.37
C HIS A 39 19.15 1.38 -3.19
N PRO A 40 20.07 2.36 -3.13
CA PRO A 40 19.93 3.65 -3.82
C PRO A 40 19.71 3.54 -5.32
N GLU A 41 20.21 2.48 -5.96
CA GLU A 41 19.99 2.18 -7.37
C GLU A 41 18.53 1.90 -7.72
N ILE A 42 17.78 1.30 -6.79
CA ILE A 42 16.33 1.08 -6.94
C ILE A 42 15.61 2.41 -6.74
N GLN A 43 15.99 3.17 -5.72
CA GLN A 43 15.43 4.48 -5.45
C GLN A 43 15.58 5.43 -6.65
N GLN A 44 16.76 5.48 -7.24
CA GLN A 44 17.04 6.31 -8.41
C GLN A 44 16.13 5.94 -9.58
N LYS A 45 16.00 4.65 -9.92
CA LYS A 45 15.14 4.21 -11.02
C LYS A 45 13.65 4.51 -10.78
N VAL A 46 13.17 4.35 -9.55
CA VAL A 46 11.80 4.73 -9.17
C VAL A 46 11.61 6.23 -9.35
N GLN A 47 12.53 7.05 -8.86
CA GLN A 47 12.46 8.51 -8.98
C GLN A 47 12.51 8.96 -10.45
N GLU A 48 13.42 8.40 -11.26
CA GLU A 48 13.52 8.69 -12.69
C GLU A 48 12.21 8.37 -13.43
N GLU A 49 11.60 7.21 -13.17
CA GLU A 49 10.32 6.84 -13.77
C GLU A 49 9.20 7.80 -13.33
N VAL A 50 9.07 8.06 -12.03
CA VAL A 50 8.06 8.97 -11.46
C VAL A 50 8.19 10.37 -12.03
N ASP A 51 9.41 10.93 -12.07
CA ASP A 51 9.67 12.27 -12.59
C ASP A 51 9.37 12.35 -14.09
N SER A 52 9.68 11.30 -14.85
CA SER A 52 9.44 11.24 -16.29
C SER A 52 7.94 11.26 -16.65
N VAL A 53 7.11 10.62 -15.81
CA VAL A 53 5.67 10.44 -16.04
C VAL A 53 4.87 11.60 -15.45
N LEU A 54 5.12 11.98 -14.20
CA LEU A 54 4.28 12.93 -13.46
C LEU A 54 4.68 14.41 -13.68
N ARG A 55 5.88 14.67 -14.21
CA ARG A 55 6.36 15.99 -14.69
C ARG A 55 5.88 17.21 -13.89
N LYS A 56 6.22 17.30 -12.60
CA LYS A 56 5.83 18.39 -11.66
C LYS A 56 4.33 18.72 -11.58
N SER A 57 3.46 17.91 -12.18
CA SER A 57 2.02 18.08 -12.13
C SER A 57 1.43 17.25 -10.98
N LYS A 58 0.19 17.56 -10.59
CA LYS A 58 -0.48 16.80 -9.53
C LYS A 58 -0.78 15.38 -10.04
N PRO A 59 -0.35 14.32 -9.34
CA PRO A 59 -0.60 12.95 -9.77
C PRO A 59 -2.10 12.66 -9.88
N GLN A 60 -2.49 12.00 -10.96
CA GLN A 60 -3.81 11.43 -11.17
C GLN A 60 -3.76 9.91 -11.04
N TRP A 61 -4.86 9.32 -10.57
CA TRP A 61 -4.93 7.87 -10.43
C TRP A 61 -4.60 7.16 -11.75
N THR A 62 -5.07 7.63 -12.90
CA THR A 62 -4.85 7.00 -14.21
C THR A 62 -3.38 6.87 -14.62
N GLU A 63 -2.47 7.62 -13.99
CA GLU A 63 -1.03 7.61 -14.30
C GLU A 63 -0.30 6.40 -13.70
N HIS A 64 -0.89 5.68 -12.73
CA HIS A 64 -0.26 4.49 -12.13
C HIS A 64 0.08 3.42 -13.18
N LEU A 65 -0.71 3.31 -14.26
CA LEU A 65 -0.47 2.38 -15.36
C LEU A 65 0.81 2.71 -16.16
N LYS A 66 1.33 3.93 -16.03
CA LYS A 66 2.55 4.40 -16.70
C LYS A 66 3.79 4.26 -15.82
N LEU A 67 3.66 3.68 -14.62
CA LEU A 67 4.75 3.50 -13.65
C LEU A 67 5.08 2.00 -13.44
N PRO A 68 5.42 1.23 -14.49
CA PRO A 68 5.63 -0.21 -14.37
C PRO A 68 6.78 -0.60 -13.44
N TYR A 69 7.87 0.16 -13.40
CA TYR A 69 9.02 -0.11 -12.52
C TYR A 69 8.68 0.17 -11.05
N THR A 70 8.02 1.29 -10.78
CA THR A 70 7.54 1.65 -9.44
C THR A 70 6.54 0.62 -8.94
N TYR A 71 5.62 0.17 -9.80
CA TYR A 71 4.68 -0.89 -9.47
C TYR A 71 5.39 -2.21 -9.18
N ALA A 72 6.39 -2.59 -9.99
CA ALA A 72 7.21 -3.77 -9.75
C ALA A 72 7.97 -3.68 -8.41
N ALA A 73 8.51 -2.51 -8.04
CA ALA A 73 9.17 -2.30 -6.76
C ALA A 73 8.22 -2.49 -5.57
N ILE A 74 6.98 -2.00 -5.68
CA ILE A 74 5.94 -2.24 -4.66
C ILE A 74 5.62 -3.73 -4.54
N LEU A 75 5.40 -4.41 -5.67
CA LEU A 75 5.11 -5.84 -5.68
C LEU A 75 6.26 -6.67 -5.10
N GLU A 76 7.50 -6.33 -5.44
CA GLU A 76 8.66 -7.03 -4.91
C GLU A 76 8.85 -6.79 -3.41
N CYS A 77 8.57 -5.56 -2.93
CA CYS A 77 8.53 -5.28 -1.50
C CYS A 77 7.47 -6.14 -0.79
N MET A 78 6.26 -6.23 -1.33
CA MET A 78 5.20 -7.09 -0.79
C MET A 78 5.56 -8.59 -0.82
N ARG A 79 6.31 -9.04 -1.84
CA ARG A 79 6.81 -10.42 -1.92
C ARG A 79 7.91 -10.71 -0.88
N TRP A 80 8.85 -9.78 -0.71
CA TRP A 80 10.00 -9.92 0.20
C TRP A 80 9.65 -9.68 1.68
N ARG A 81 8.69 -8.78 1.94
CA ARG A 81 8.21 -8.38 3.27
C ARG A 81 6.69 -8.44 3.32
N THR A 82 6.16 -9.63 3.11
CA THR A 82 4.73 -9.90 3.24
C THR A 82 4.25 -9.66 4.67
N MET A 83 3.17 -8.89 4.81
CA MET A 83 2.56 -8.55 6.11
C MET A 83 1.77 -9.69 6.74
N ALA A 84 1.20 -10.57 5.93
CA ALA A 84 0.41 -11.70 6.40
C ALA A 84 0.89 -13.01 5.75
N PRO A 85 2.05 -13.56 6.15
CA PRO A 85 2.63 -14.75 5.54
C PRO A 85 1.72 -15.99 5.66
N ASN A 86 0.90 -16.03 6.71
CA ASN A 86 -0.03 -17.12 6.98
C ASN A 86 -1.50 -16.75 6.67
N ASN A 87 -1.74 -15.60 6.04
CA ASN A 87 -3.07 -15.02 5.82
C ASN A 87 -3.87 -14.83 7.14
N ALA A 88 -5.12 -14.37 7.04
CA ALA A 88 -6.05 -14.43 8.16
C ALA A 88 -6.40 -15.89 8.47
N LEU A 89 -6.41 -16.23 9.76
CA LEU A 89 -6.85 -17.54 10.23
C LEU A 89 -8.29 -17.78 9.75
N ARG A 90 -8.48 -18.90 9.05
CA ARG A 90 -9.80 -19.37 8.61
C ARG A 90 -10.34 -20.31 9.68
N TRP A 91 -11.41 -19.93 10.35
CA TRP A 91 -12.19 -20.76 11.27
C TRP A 91 -13.66 -20.74 10.87
#